data_AF-A0A6G1GXS2-F1
#
_entry.id   AF-A0A6G1GXS2-F1
#
_cell.length_a   1.000
_cell.length_b   1.000
_cell.length_c   1.000
_cell.angle_alpha   90.00
_cell.angle_beta   90.00
_cell.angle_gamma   90.00
#
_symmetry.space_group_name_H-M   'P 1'
#
loop_
_entity.id
_entity.type
_entity.pdbx_description
1 polymer ?
#
loop_
_entity_poly.entity_id
_entity_poly.type
_entity_poly.pdbx_seq_one_letter_code
_entity_poly.pdbx_strand_id
1 'polypeptide(L)'
;MSHKVDGMPKQLTDLMTGRVFEIVVGSGNKERTWTIHETLLCSQSKFFVKACKGDFKEAKGTRIILDDVEPPVFELFIQWLYTDTFEYRDLL
;
A
#
# COMPACT_ATOMS: atom_id res chain seq x y z
N MET A 1 28.89 -23.39 4.42
CA MET A 1 29.38 -22.11 4.97
C MET A 1 28.79 -20.97 4.15
N SER A 2 27.77 -20.31 4.68
CA SER A 2 27.26 -19.00 4.24
C SER A 2 26.31 -18.52 5.33
N HIS A 3 26.89 -17.78 6.29
CA HIS A 3 26.11 -16.97 7.19
C HIS A 3 25.60 -15.77 6.40
N LYS A 4 24.29 -15.73 6.15
CA LYS A 4 23.61 -14.49 5.83
C LYS A 4 22.79 -14.14 7.07
N VAL A 5 23.30 -13.19 7.84
CA VAL A 5 22.52 -12.51 8.88
C VAL A 5 21.59 -11.54 8.14
N ASP A 6 20.52 -12.09 7.53
CA ASP A 6 19.43 -11.26 7.05
C ASP A 6 18.72 -10.68 8.29
N GLY A 7 18.54 -9.35 8.30
CA GLY A 7 18.06 -8.61 9.47
C GLY A 7 16.75 -9.15 10.02
N MET A 8 16.57 -8.99 11.33
CA MET A 8 15.38 -9.38 12.08
C MET A 8 14.10 -8.97 11.33
N PRO A 9 13.08 -9.85 11.23
CA PRO A 9 11.84 -9.52 10.53
C PRO A 9 11.26 -8.23 11.13
N LYS A 10 10.96 -7.26 10.26
CA LYS A 10 10.32 -6.00 10.67
C LYS A 10 8.96 -6.34 11.27
N GLN A 11 8.68 -5.83 12.45
CA GLN A 11 7.35 -6.02 13.04
C GLN A 11 6.35 -5.13 12.32
N LEU A 12 5.09 -5.57 12.21
CA LEU A 12 4.02 -4.77 11.58
C LEU A 12 3.92 -3.39 12.24
N THR A 13 4.14 -3.30 13.56
CA THR A 13 4.19 -2.04 14.31
C THR A 13 5.21 -1.05 13.74
N ASP A 14 6.37 -1.52 13.27
CA ASP A 14 7.40 -0.66 12.69
C ASP A 14 6.95 -0.09 11.34
N LEU A 15 6.12 -0.83 10.61
CA LEU A 15 5.56 -0.43 9.31
C LEU A 15 4.32 0.47 9.43
N MET A 16 3.74 0.59 10.64
CA MET A 16 2.58 1.44 10.92
C MET A 16 2.98 2.78 11.56
N THR A 17 4.19 3.27 11.27
CA THR A 17 4.68 4.55 11.80
C THR A 17 5.04 5.52 10.68
N GLY A 18 5.03 6.81 11.02
CA GLY A 18 5.52 7.87 10.13
C GLY A 18 4.45 8.41 9.17
N ARG A 19 4.87 8.74 7.95
CA ARG A 19 4.03 9.40 6.94
C ARG A 19 2.94 8.45 6.44
N VAL A 20 1.77 9.00 6.17
CA VAL A 20 0.65 8.31 5.51
C VAL A 20 0.34 8.93 4.16
N PHE A 21 -0.22 8.13 3.27
CA PHE A 21 -0.73 8.52 1.97
C PHE A 21 -2.22 8.20 1.88
N GLU A 22 -2.97 9.14 1.32
CA GLU A 22 -4.32 8.94 0.84
C GLU A 22 -4.26 8.24 -0.53
N ILE A 23 -4.77 7.02 -0.62
CA ILE A 23 -4.86 6.26 -1.85
C ILE A 23 -6.31 6.27 -2.31
N VAL A 24 -6.55 6.89 -3.45
CA VAL A 24 -7.86 7.01 -4.08
C VAL A 24 -7.92 6.02 -5.23
N VAL A 25 -8.91 5.13 -5.24
CA VAL A 25 -9.00 4.01 -6.18
C VAL A 25 -10.35 3.97 -6.87
N GLY A 26 -10.33 3.66 -8.16
CA GLY A 26 -11.51 3.67 -9.02
C GLY A 26 -11.84 5.08 -9.51
N SER A 27 -13.03 5.22 -10.10
CA SER A 27 -13.49 6.48 -10.68
C SER A 27 -14.98 6.71 -10.46
N GLY A 28 -15.37 7.99 -10.45
CA GLY A 28 -16.77 8.41 -10.36
C GLY A 28 -17.45 7.93 -9.07
N ASN A 29 -18.62 7.34 -9.19
CA ASN A 29 -19.43 6.89 -8.04
C ASN A 29 -18.91 5.61 -7.38
N LYS A 30 -17.89 4.96 -7.94
CA LYS A 30 -17.25 3.77 -7.38
C LYS A 30 -15.94 4.09 -6.65
N GLU A 31 -15.50 5.35 -6.64
CA GLU A 31 -14.26 5.76 -5.99
C GLU A 31 -14.29 5.40 -4.49
N ARG A 32 -13.17 4.86 -4.00
CA ARG A 32 -12.92 4.63 -2.57
C ARG A 32 -11.55 5.15 -2.19
N THR A 33 -11.42 5.50 -0.91
CA THR A 33 -10.20 6.12 -0.37
C THR A 33 -9.71 5.39 0.86
N TRP A 34 -8.39 5.15 0.93
CA TRP A 34 -7.71 4.58 2.09
C TRP A 34 -6.57 5.49 2.55
N THR A 35 -6.32 5.52 3.85
CA THR A 35 -5.14 6.20 4.42
C THR A 35 -4.17 5.14 4.92
N ILE A 36 -2.99 5.04 4.31
CA ILE A 36 -2.05 3.93 4.54
C ILE A 36 -0.64 4.48 4.77
N HIS A 37 0.11 3.83 5.66
CA HIS A 37 1.49 4.22 5.95
C HIS A 37 2.41 4.04 4.75
N GLU A 38 3.24 5.04 4.47
CA GLU A 38 4.24 5.04 3.40
C GLU A 38 5.17 3.82 3.52
N THR A 39 5.66 3.58 4.73
CA THR A 39 6.59 2.50 5.05
C THR A 39 5.97 1.14 4.75
N LEU A 40 4.69 0.95 5.07
CA LEU A 40 3.94 -0.25 4.75
C LEU A 40 3.76 -0.43 3.23
N LEU A 41 3.25 0.59 2.51
CA LEU A 41 3.09 0.54 1.06
C LEU A 41 4.41 0.24 0.33
N CYS A 42 5.47 0.95 0.69
CA CYS A 42 6.79 0.82 0.09
C CYS A 42 7.46 -0.51 0.42
N SER A 43 7.09 -1.17 1.52
CA SER A 43 7.70 -2.45 1.90
C SER A 43 7.32 -3.59 0.95
N GLN A 44 6.14 -3.52 0.33
CA GLN A 44 5.61 -4.59 -0.53
C GLN A 44 5.45 -4.20 -2.01
N SER A 45 5.65 -2.93 -2.38
CA SER A 45 5.41 -2.48 -3.75
C SER A 45 6.46 -1.51 -4.29
N LYS A 46 7.14 -1.93 -5.36
CA LYS A 46 8.06 -1.06 -6.12
C LYS A 46 7.35 0.13 -6.77
N PHE A 47 6.06 -0.02 -7.10
CA PHE A 47 5.25 1.09 -7.59
C PHE A 47 5.12 2.16 -6.50
N PHE A 48 4.71 1.78 -5.29
CA PHE A 48 4.56 2.73 -4.18
C PHE A 48 5.90 3.32 -3.73
N VAL A 49 7.01 2.58 -3.81
CA VAL A 49 8.35 3.18 -3.61
C VAL A 49 8.58 4.36 -4.55
N LYS A 50 8.25 4.22 -5.84
CA LYS A 50 8.40 5.31 -6.81
C LYS A 50 7.39 6.42 -6.61
N ALA A 51 6.13 6.08 -6.33
CA ALA A 51 5.06 7.06 -6.15
C ALA A 51 5.26 7.91 -4.88
N CYS A 52 5.71 7.32 -3.78
CA CYS A 52 5.89 8.01 -2.51
C CYS A 52 7.22 8.77 -2.38
N LYS A 53 8.29 8.30 -3.05
CA LYS A 53 9.67 8.81 -2.85
C LYS A 53 10.32 9.40 -4.10
N GLY A 54 9.67 9.29 -5.26
CA GLY A 54 10.18 9.85 -6.51
C GLY A 54 10.00 11.36 -6.61
N ASP A 55 10.34 11.92 -7.77
CA ASP A 55 10.14 13.35 -8.05
C ASP A 55 8.73 13.67 -8.59
N PHE A 56 7.86 12.66 -8.64
CA PHE A 56 6.49 12.82 -9.13
C PHE A 56 5.66 13.71 -8.20
N LYS A 57 4.56 14.29 -8.72
CA LYS A 57 3.70 15.20 -7.95
C LYS A 57 3.12 14.52 -6.72
N GLU A 58 2.89 13.22 -6.81
CA GLU A 58 2.37 12.32 -5.80
C GLU A 58 3.31 12.22 -4.60
N ALA A 59 4.63 12.32 -4.78
CA ALA A 59 5.60 12.31 -3.68
C ALA A 59 5.66 13.66 -2.96
N LYS A 60 5.27 14.74 -3.65
CA LYS A 60 5.12 16.09 -3.08
C LYS A 60 3.74 16.28 -2.43
N GLY A 61 2.74 15.58 -2.95
CA GLY A 61 1.45 15.37 -2.31
C GLY A 61 1.51 14.21 -1.31
N THR A 62 0.46 14.02 -0.54
CA THR A 62 0.24 12.78 0.23
C THR A 62 -0.94 12.02 -0.38
N ARG A 63 -1.15 12.14 -1.69
CA ARG A 63 -2.31 11.59 -2.41
C ARG A 63 -1.86 10.88 -3.68
N ILE A 64 -2.31 9.65 -3.85
CA ILE A 64 -2.07 8.81 -5.02
C ILE A 64 -3.44 8.39 -5.59
N ILE A 65 -3.61 8.51 -6.90
CA ILE A 65 -4.84 8.14 -7.61
C ILE A 65 -4.57 6.91 -8.47
N LEU A 66 -5.42 5.89 -8.34
CA LEU A 66 -5.39 4.62 -9.07
C LEU A 66 -6.76 4.42 -9.72
N ASP A 67 -7.04 5.17 -10.79
CA ASP A 67 -8.33 5.19 -11.48
C ASP A 67 -8.57 3.95 -12.36
N ASP A 68 -7.51 3.20 -12.65
CA ASP A 68 -7.50 1.94 -13.41
C ASP A 68 -7.61 0.68 -12.53
N VAL A 69 -7.62 0.85 -11.21
CA VAL A 69 -7.78 -0.25 -10.25
C VAL A 69 -9.20 -0.25 -9.71
N GLU A 70 -9.82 -1.42 -9.69
CA GLU A 70 -11.14 -1.58 -9.08
C GLU A 70 -11.01 -1.60 -7.54
N PRO A 71 -11.83 -0.83 -6.80
CA PRO A 71 -11.76 -0.75 -5.34
C PRO A 71 -11.78 -2.11 -4.62
N PRO A 72 -12.60 -3.11 -5.02
CA PRO A 72 -12.56 -4.46 -4.45
C PRO A 72 -11.20 -5.15 -4.55
N VAL A 73 -10.49 -4.94 -5.67
CA VAL A 73 -9.15 -5.52 -5.89
C VAL A 73 -8.14 -4.88 -4.95
N PHE A 74 -8.21 -3.57 -4.80
CA PHE A 74 -7.34 -2.85 -3.88
C PHE A 74 -7.62 -3.20 -2.42
N GLU A 75 -8.88 -3.44 -2.05
CA GLU A 75 -9.25 -3.89 -0.71
C GLU A 75 -8.58 -5.22 -0.33
N LEU A 76 -8.53 -6.18 -1.26
CA LEU A 76 -7.80 -7.45 -1.06
C LEU A 76 -6.30 -7.22 -0.88
N PHE A 77 -5.72 -6.29 -1.65
CA PHE A 77 -4.32 -5.90 -1.49
C PHE A 77 -4.06 -5.34 -0.08
N ILE A 78 -4.96 -4.51 0.46
CA ILE A 78 -4.84 -3.98 1.82
C ILE A 78 -5.02 -5.06 2.89
N GLN A 79 -5.98 -5.97 2.73
CA GLN A 79 -6.14 -7.10 3.66
C GLN A 79 -4.85 -7.93 3.76
N TRP A 80 -4.28 -8.28 2.61
CA TRP A 80 -3.00 -8.99 2.54
C TRP A 80 -1.87 -8.17 3.16
N LEU A 81 -1.81 -6.87 2.87
CA LEU A 81 -0.75 -5.99 3.36
C LEU A 81 -0.68 -5.92 4.89
N TYR A 82 -1.81 -6.04 5.58
CA TYR A 82 -1.90 -5.95 7.04
C TYR A 82 -1.96 -7.30 7.76
N THR A 83 -2.48 -8.35 7.12
CA THR A 83 -2.75 -9.64 7.79
C THR A 83 -1.97 -10.81 7.22
N ASP A 84 -1.19 -10.61 6.15
CA ASP A 84 -0.48 -11.65 5.38
C ASP A 84 -1.41 -12.74 4.79
N THR A 85 -2.71 -12.46 4.78
CA THR A 85 -3.75 -13.30 4.18
C THR A 85 -4.85 -12.40 3.60
N PHE A 86 -5.69 -12.95 2.73
CA PHE A 86 -6.88 -12.26 2.23
C PHE A 86 -8.01 -13.27 2.05
N GLU A 87 -9.24 -12.81 2.23
CA GLU A 87 -10.43 -13.59 1.90
C GLU A 87 -11.09 -12.98 0.68
N TYR A 88 -11.09 -13.71 -0.43
CA TYR A 88 -11.92 -13.36 -1.57
C TYR A 88 -13.36 -13.76 -1.24
N ARG A 89 -14.16 -12.79 -0.79
CA ARG A 89 -15.61 -12.92 -0.83
C ARG A 89 -16.06 -12.39 -2.19
N ASP A 90 -16.93 -13.13 -2.87
CA ASP A 90 -17.64 -12.58 -4.03
C ASP A 90 -18.36 -11.31 -3.56
N LEU A 91 -17.75 -10.16 -3.85
CA LEU A 91 -18.30 -8.84 -3.54
C LEU A 91 -19.39 -8.59 -4.60
N LEU A 92 -20.56 -9.16 -4.32
CA LEU A 92 -21.81 -9.02 -5.08
C LEU A 92 -22.24 -7.56 -5.22
#